data_AF-A0A385STN2-F1
#
_entry.id   AF-A0A385STN2-F1
#
_cell.length_a   1.000
_cell.length_b   1.000
_cell.length_c   1.000
_cell.angle_alpha   90.00
_cell.angle_beta   90.00
_cell.angle_gamma   90.00
#
_symmetry.space_group_name_H-M   'P 1'
#
loop_
_entity.id
_entity.type
_entity.pdbx_description
1 polymer ?
#
loop_
_entity_poly.entity_id
_entity_poly.type
_entity_poly.pdbx_seq_one_letter_code
_entity_poly.pdbx_strand_id
1 'polypeptide(L)'
;MSVRGLSDLLFNGHVNGIQVGARIEPHKSDKDIILWQVQEGDIPAVYDFSFEGLKYEIASLQGTVVGITVKLDFYPDGYFRIQSEKSERTIDFGVKTNFIDFIEFLNELGVNWRVDEDDTGEKAIGVLLDSKTKVMYSFEKDFFGFYRVINFNLDLYQELRKEIL
;
A
#
# COMPACT_ATOMS: atom_id res chain seq x y z
N MET A 1 12.20 -7.96 11.53
CA MET A 1 11.57 -6.89 12.32
C MET A 1 10.07 -6.97 12.04
N SER A 2 9.22 -6.91 13.06
CA SER A 2 7.76 -6.78 12.81
C SER A 2 7.48 -5.33 12.47
N VAL A 3 6.76 -5.10 11.37
CA VAL A 3 6.48 -3.76 10.86
C VAL A 3 4.96 -3.56 10.89
N ARG A 4 4.49 -2.89 11.94
CA ARG A 4 3.08 -2.67 12.21
C ARG A 4 2.46 -1.81 11.13
N GLY A 5 3.17 -0.79 10.65
CA GLY A 5 2.68 0.09 9.60
C GLY A 5 2.35 -0.63 8.29
N LEU A 6 3.10 -1.68 7.94
CA LEU A 6 2.83 -2.48 6.75
C LEU A 6 1.62 -3.40 6.95
N SER A 7 1.49 -4.02 8.13
CA SER A 7 0.33 -4.84 8.49
C SER A 7 -0.96 -4.02 8.49
N ASP A 8 -0.93 -2.84 9.12
CA ASP A 8 -2.06 -1.93 9.18
C ASP A 8 -2.45 -1.42 7.79
N LEU A 9 -1.48 -1.10 6.94
CA LEU A 9 -1.80 -0.69 5.57
C LEU A 9 -2.47 -1.84 4.79
N LEU A 10 -1.96 -3.05 4.95
CA LEU A 10 -2.44 -4.23 4.22
C LEU A 10 -3.87 -4.61 4.59
N PHE A 11 -4.24 -4.51 5.87
CA PHE A 11 -5.53 -5.01 6.36
C PHE A 11 -6.51 -3.93 6.78
N ASN A 12 -6.02 -2.75 7.15
CA ASN A 12 -6.82 -1.66 7.71
C ASN A 12 -6.75 -0.38 6.84
N GLY A 13 -5.88 -0.33 5.83
CA GLY A 13 -5.79 0.77 4.88
C GLY A 13 -5.24 2.07 5.45
N HIS A 14 -4.45 1.99 6.52
CA HIS A 14 -3.84 3.14 7.16
C HIS A 14 -2.41 2.87 7.63
N VAL A 15 -1.62 3.92 7.78
CA VAL A 15 -0.25 3.85 8.33
C VAL A 15 -0.06 4.99 9.32
N ASN A 16 0.33 4.67 10.55
CA ASN A 16 0.61 5.66 11.61
C ASN A 16 -0.47 6.77 11.74
N GLY A 17 -1.75 6.38 11.70
CA GLY A 17 -2.88 7.33 11.79
C GLY A 17 -3.25 8.04 10.48
N ILE A 18 -2.47 7.91 9.42
CA ILE A 18 -2.80 8.39 8.07
C ILE A 18 -3.64 7.32 7.38
N GLN A 19 -4.88 7.65 7.04
CA GLN A 19 -5.82 6.75 6.38
C GLN A 19 -6.44 7.39 5.15
N VAL A 20 -6.84 6.59 4.16
CA VAL A 20 -7.59 7.08 3.01
C VAL A 20 -8.92 7.70 3.47
N GLY A 21 -9.20 8.91 2.97
CA GLY A 21 -10.33 9.74 3.39
C GLY A 21 -10.01 10.73 4.52
N ALA A 22 -8.85 10.61 5.19
CA ALA A 22 -8.45 11.60 6.18
C ALA A 22 -7.98 12.90 5.51
N ARG A 23 -8.13 14.01 6.23
CA ARG A 23 -7.50 15.28 5.88
C ARG A 23 -6.04 15.25 6.30
N ILE A 24 -5.15 15.69 5.41
CA ILE A 24 -3.74 15.89 5.70
C ILE A 24 -3.44 17.40 5.64
N GLU A 25 -2.93 17.94 6.75
CA GLU A 25 -2.42 19.32 6.81
C GLU A 25 -0.88 19.26 6.72
N PRO A 26 -0.27 19.65 5.58
CA PRO A 26 1.19 19.51 5.36
C PRO A 26 2.07 20.26 6.36
N HIS A 27 1.49 21.14 7.18
CA HIS A 27 2.22 22.08 8.04
C HIS A 27 2.06 21.81 9.54
N LYS A 28 1.24 20.84 9.94
CA LYS A 28 1.09 20.47 11.36
C LYS A 28 1.60 19.06 11.60
N SER A 29 2.77 19.03 12.24
CA SER A 29 3.23 18.05 13.24
C SER A 29 3.94 16.76 12.87
N ASP A 30 3.96 16.26 11.64
CA ASP A 30 4.76 15.06 11.35
C ASP A 30 6.09 15.44 10.70
N LYS A 31 7.16 15.40 11.49
CA LYS A 31 8.56 15.63 11.03
C LYS A 31 8.99 14.67 9.90
N ASP A 32 8.18 13.66 9.63
CA ASP A 32 8.46 12.57 8.71
C ASP A 32 7.69 12.66 7.39
N ILE A 33 6.84 13.68 7.19
CA ILE A 33 6.10 13.91 5.94
C ILE A 33 6.79 15.01 5.11
N ILE A 34 7.23 14.66 3.91
CA ILE A 34 7.89 15.56 2.95
C ILE A 34 7.02 15.63 1.69
N LEU A 35 6.51 16.81 1.35
CA LEU A 35 5.82 17.04 0.08
C LEU A 35 6.82 17.01 -1.08
N TRP A 36 6.58 16.19 -2.10
CA TRP A 36 7.43 16.15 -3.30
C TRP A 36 6.74 16.69 -4.55
N GLN A 37 5.40 16.71 -4.58
CA GLN A 37 4.63 17.27 -5.70
C GLN A 37 3.45 18.12 -5.20
N VAL A 38 3.39 19.37 -5.66
CA VAL A 38 2.26 20.27 -5.39
C VAL A 38 1.05 19.86 -6.24
N GLN A 39 -0.14 19.94 -5.66
CA GLN A 39 -1.38 19.66 -6.38
C GLN A 39 -1.60 20.67 -7.51
N GLU A 40 -1.89 20.18 -8.72
CA GLU A 40 -2.23 21.00 -9.89
C GLU A 40 -3.51 20.48 -10.52
N GLY A 41 -4.59 21.26 -10.45
CA GLY A 41 -5.90 20.84 -10.96
C GLY A 41 -6.39 19.55 -10.29
N ASP A 42 -6.67 18.54 -11.11
CA ASP A 42 -7.13 17.21 -10.69
C ASP A 42 -5.99 16.22 -10.40
N ILE A 43 -4.73 16.64 -10.53
CA ILE A 43 -3.57 15.81 -10.24
C ILE A 43 -3.33 15.81 -8.72
N PRO A 44 -3.39 14.66 -8.04
CA PRO A 44 -3.11 14.59 -6.61
C PRO A 44 -1.71 15.11 -6.25
N ALA A 45 -1.61 15.83 -5.13
CA ALA A 45 -0.33 16.04 -4.47
C ALA A 45 0.17 14.71 -3.91
N VAL A 46 1.49 14.51 -3.89
CA VAL A 46 2.08 13.30 -3.34
C VAL A 46 3.16 13.68 -2.32
N TYR A 47 3.16 12.94 -1.21
CA TYR A 47 4.01 13.13 -0.05
C TYR A 47 4.78 11.85 0.24
N ASP A 48 6.06 11.98 0.55
CA ASP A 48 6.84 10.90 1.13
C ASP A 48 6.66 10.89 2.65
N PHE A 49 6.40 9.72 3.20
CA PHE A 49 6.24 9.50 4.63
C PHE A 49 7.11 8.32 5.06
N SER A 50 8.01 8.53 6.02
CA SER A 50 8.86 7.46 6.54
C SER A 50 8.36 6.96 7.88
N PHE A 51 8.08 5.67 7.99
CA PHE A 51 7.64 5.06 9.24
C PHE A 51 8.19 3.64 9.37
N GLU A 52 8.71 3.31 10.56
CA GLU A 52 9.31 2.00 10.85
C GLU A 52 10.39 1.54 9.84
N GLY A 53 11.13 2.49 9.24
CA GLY A 53 12.18 2.22 8.26
C GLY A 53 11.66 1.94 6.83
N LEU A 54 10.34 1.98 6.62
CA LEU A 54 9.68 1.93 5.32
C LEU A 54 9.35 3.33 4.81
N LYS A 55 9.39 3.49 3.48
CA LYS A 55 8.96 4.69 2.78
C LYS A 55 7.58 4.48 2.15
N TYR A 56 6.65 5.33 2.52
CA TYR A 56 5.28 5.36 2.02
C TYR A 56 5.10 6.59 1.14
N GLU A 57 4.32 6.44 0.07
CA GLU A 57 3.84 7.54 -0.78
C GLU A 57 2.38 7.79 -0.42
N ILE A 58 2.06 8.97 0.09
CA ILE A 58 0.70 9.42 0.39
C ILE A 58 0.22 10.28 -0.77
N ALA A 59 -0.85 9.91 -1.46
CA ALA A 59 -1.49 10.72 -2.48
C ALA A 59 -2.69 11.45 -1.87
N SER A 60 -2.80 12.76 -2.08
CA SER A 60 -3.91 13.58 -1.59
C SER A 60 -4.46 14.51 -2.67
N LEU A 61 -5.78 14.64 -2.71
CA LEU A 61 -6.50 15.59 -3.55
C LEU A 61 -7.34 16.53 -2.67
N GLN A 62 -7.21 17.83 -2.88
CA GLN A 62 -7.78 18.91 -2.08
C GLN A 62 -7.49 18.77 -0.57
N GLY A 63 -6.32 18.23 -0.21
CA GLY A 63 -5.93 17.97 1.19
C GLY A 63 -6.59 16.74 1.82
N THR A 64 -7.27 15.90 1.02
CA THR A 64 -7.84 14.62 1.45
C THR A 64 -7.00 13.48 0.88
N VAL A 65 -6.59 12.53 1.72
CA VAL A 65 -5.83 11.35 1.28
C VAL A 65 -6.70 10.47 0.40
N VAL A 66 -6.27 10.23 -0.83
CA VAL A 66 -6.94 9.35 -1.80
C VAL A 66 -6.23 8.02 -1.98
N GLY A 67 -4.95 7.94 -1.60
CA GLY A 67 -4.23 6.67 -1.56
C GLY A 67 -2.94 6.69 -0.75
N ILE A 68 -2.50 5.49 -0.40
CA ILE A 68 -1.27 5.20 0.32
C ILE A 68 -0.59 4.04 -0.39
N THR A 69 0.66 4.21 -0.77
CA THR A 69 1.46 3.19 -1.45
C THR A 69 2.75 2.93 -0.68
N VAL A 70 3.21 1.69 -0.66
CA VAL A 70 4.55 1.33 -0.20
C VAL A 70 5.21 0.45 -1.25
N LYS A 71 6.45 0.79 -1.60
CA LYS A 71 7.30 0.03 -2.54
C LYS A 71 8.38 -0.69 -1.76
N LEU A 72 8.51 -2.00 -1.99
CA LEU A 72 9.43 -2.88 -1.27
C LEU A 72 10.67 -3.26 -2.10
N ASP A 73 10.70 -2.90 -3.39
CA ASP A 73 11.83 -3.07 -4.30
C ASP A 73 13.12 -2.37 -3.85
N PHE A 74 13.00 -1.27 -3.08
CA PHE A 74 14.14 -0.62 -2.43
C PHE A 74 14.80 -1.46 -1.32
N TYR A 75 14.20 -2.58 -0.93
CA TYR A 75 14.65 -3.47 0.14
C TYR A 75 14.84 -4.90 -0.37
N PRO A 76 15.84 -5.17 -1.24
CA PRO A 76 15.99 -6.46 -1.93
C PRO A 76 16.21 -7.66 -1.00
N ASP A 77 16.76 -7.42 0.20
CA ASP A 77 16.90 -8.41 1.28
C ASP A 77 15.93 -8.17 2.44
N GLY A 78 15.04 -7.18 2.31
CA GLY A 78 14.04 -6.84 3.32
C GLY A 78 12.93 -7.87 3.37
N TYR A 79 12.85 -8.59 4.48
CA TYR A 79 11.66 -9.34 4.88
C TYR A 79 11.05 -8.67 6.09
N PHE A 80 9.76 -8.35 5.96
CA PHE A 80 8.95 -7.72 6.98
C PHE A 80 8.05 -8.80 7.55
N ARG A 81 8.17 -9.01 8.85
CA ARG A 81 7.37 -10.03 9.51
C ARG A 81 5.99 -9.47 9.79
N ILE A 82 4.99 -9.96 9.07
CA ILE A 82 3.59 -9.56 9.26
C ILE A 82 2.92 -10.62 10.12
N GLN A 83 2.35 -10.16 11.23
CA GLN A 83 1.54 -10.98 12.11
C GLN A 83 0.10 -10.54 11.96
N SER A 84 -0.80 -11.50 11.75
CA SER A 84 -2.23 -11.20 11.78
C SER A 84 -2.67 -10.87 13.19
N GLU A 85 -3.61 -9.92 13.33
CA GLU A 85 -4.30 -9.71 14.60
C GLU A 85 -5.33 -10.81 14.91
N LYS A 86 -5.75 -11.57 13.89
CA LYS A 86 -6.77 -12.62 13.97
C LYS A 86 -6.20 -14.03 14.12
N SER A 87 -4.90 -14.23 13.91
CA SER A 87 -4.24 -15.53 14.06
C SER A 87 -2.83 -15.37 14.63
N GLU A 88 -2.34 -16.40 15.32
CA GLU A 88 -0.93 -16.44 15.75
C GLU A 88 0.03 -16.72 14.58
N ARG A 89 -0.51 -17.03 13.38
CA ARG A 89 0.30 -17.24 12.19
C ARG A 89 0.99 -15.95 11.80
N THR A 90 2.25 -16.11 11.47
CA THR A 90 3.14 -15.04 11.06
C THR A 90 3.74 -15.43 9.72
N ILE A 91 3.76 -14.49 8.77
CA ILE A 91 4.38 -14.69 7.47
C ILE A 91 5.51 -13.68 7.26
N ASP A 92 6.54 -14.09 6.52
CA ASP A 92 7.60 -13.19 6.08
C ASP A 92 7.20 -12.57 4.73
N PHE A 93 7.00 -11.26 4.74
CA PHE A 93 6.46 -10.47 3.64
C PHE A 93 7.54 -9.58 3.00
N GLY A 94 7.69 -9.63 1.68
CA GLY A 94 8.69 -8.87 0.93
C GLY A 94 9.11 -9.54 -0.38
N VAL A 95 10.33 -9.25 -0.82
CA VAL A 95 10.87 -9.64 -2.13
C VAL A 95 11.06 -11.16 -2.29
N LYS A 96 11.09 -11.92 -1.18
CA LYS A 96 11.24 -13.39 -1.17
C LYS A 96 9.99 -14.13 -0.69
N THR A 97 8.83 -13.46 -0.66
CA THR A 97 7.61 -14.12 -0.16
C THR A 97 7.12 -15.20 -1.09
N ASN A 98 6.78 -16.34 -0.51
CA ASN A 98 6.12 -17.42 -1.21
C ASN A 98 4.64 -17.06 -1.47
N PHE A 99 4.25 -17.00 -2.74
CA PHE A 99 2.87 -16.69 -3.14
C PHE A 99 1.84 -17.67 -2.57
N ILE A 100 2.11 -18.97 -2.58
CA ILE A 100 1.18 -20.00 -2.08
C ILE A 100 0.97 -19.81 -0.57
N ASP A 101 2.05 -19.63 0.19
CA ASP A 101 2.02 -19.37 1.63
C ASP A 101 1.21 -18.12 1.97
N PHE A 102 1.36 -17.04 1.19
CA PHE A 102 0.55 -15.84 1.35
C PHE A 102 -0.93 -16.06 1.07
N ILE A 103 -1.26 -16.77 -0.01
CA ILE A 103 -2.65 -17.08 -0.35
C ILE A 103 -3.31 -17.92 0.75
N GLU A 104 -2.62 -18.94 1.27
CA GLU A 104 -3.10 -19.71 2.41
C GLU A 104 -3.33 -18.83 3.64
N PHE A 105 -2.39 -17.93 3.92
CA PHE A 105 -2.54 -16.96 5.01
C PHE A 105 -3.78 -16.08 4.82
N LEU A 106 -4.02 -15.52 3.63
CA LEU A 106 -5.24 -14.73 3.37
C LEU A 106 -6.53 -15.53 3.57
N ASN A 107 -6.54 -16.79 3.14
CA ASN A 107 -7.69 -17.70 3.31
C ASN A 107 -7.99 -17.96 4.79
N GLU A 108 -6.95 -18.16 5.61
CA GLU A 108 -7.11 -18.32 7.07
C GLU A 108 -7.69 -17.07 7.74
N LEU A 109 -7.37 -15.89 7.22
CA LEU A 109 -7.91 -14.63 7.73
C LEU A 109 -9.36 -14.36 7.29
N GLY A 110 -9.91 -15.20 6.41
CA GLY A 110 -11.22 -14.99 5.80
C GLY A 110 -11.28 -13.72 4.94
N VAL A 111 -10.13 -13.30 4.39
CA VAL A 111 -10.06 -12.16 3.47
C VAL A 111 -10.54 -12.63 2.11
N ASN A 112 -11.50 -11.93 1.52
CA ASN A 112 -11.90 -12.18 0.13
C ASN A 112 -10.83 -11.61 -0.79
N TRP A 113 -10.24 -12.42 -1.64
CA TRP A 113 -9.23 -11.94 -2.58
C TRP A 113 -9.44 -12.52 -3.98
N ARG A 114 -8.86 -11.85 -4.98
CA ARG A 114 -8.80 -12.37 -6.35
C ARG A 114 -7.46 -12.03 -7.01
N VAL A 115 -7.05 -12.91 -7.90
CA VAL A 115 -5.93 -12.68 -8.81
C VAL A 115 -6.39 -11.75 -9.92
N ASP A 116 -5.61 -10.71 -10.18
CA ASP A 116 -5.77 -9.74 -11.25
C ASP A 116 -4.49 -9.78 -12.10
N GLU A 117 -4.60 -10.29 -13.33
CA GLU A 117 -3.48 -10.27 -14.28
C GLU A 117 -3.39 -8.85 -14.85
N ASP A 118 -2.29 -8.16 -14.56
CA ASP A 118 -2.11 -6.79 -15.03
C ASP A 118 -1.66 -6.79 -16.50
N ASP A 119 -2.29 -5.97 -17.35
CA ASP A 119 -2.03 -5.87 -18.81
C ASP A 119 -0.66 -5.23 -19.15
N THR A 120 0.23 -5.08 -18.18
CA THR A 120 1.50 -4.32 -18.28
C THR A 120 2.56 -4.96 -19.18
N GLY A 121 2.36 -6.20 -19.64
CA GLY A 121 3.34 -6.95 -20.45
C GLY A 121 4.54 -7.48 -19.65
N GLU A 122 4.69 -7.06 -18.39
CA GLU A 122 5.56 -7.69 -17.39
C GLU A 122 4.83 -8.86 -16.73
N LYS A 123 5.59 -9.82 -16.20
CA LYS A 123 5.01 -10.95 -15.45
C LYS A 123 4.65 -10.49 -14.03
N ALA A 124 3.67 -9.59 -13.91
CA ALA A 124 3.18 -9.12 -12.63
C ALA A 124 1.80 -9.70 -12.35
N ILE A 125 1.55 -10.06 -11.08
CA ILE A 125 0.23 -10.48 -10.61
C ILE A 125 -0.23 -9.53 -9.50
N GLY A 126 -1.43 -8.99 -9.65
CA GLY A 126 -2.14 -8.31 -8.60
C GLY A 126 -2.97 -9.27 -7.74
N VAL A 127 -2.95 -9.09 -6.44
CA VAL A 127 -3.91 -9.68 -5.50
C VAL A 127 -4.76 -8.56 -4.93
N LEU A 128 -6.03 -8.53 -5.30
CA LEU A 128 -7.00 -7.55 -4.79
C LEU A 128 -7.59 -8.09 -3.50
N LEU A 129 -7.38 -7.40 -2.37
CA LEU A 129 -7.88 -7.80 -1.05
C LEU A 129 -9.24 -7.18 -0.73
N ASP A 130 -9.50 -6.00 -1.29
CA ASP A 130 -10.78 -5.31 -1.22
C ASP A 130 -10.89 -4.33 -2.41
N SER A 131 -11.88 -3.44 -2.39
CA SER A 131 -12.08 -2.46 -3.49
C SER A 131 -11.02 -1.37 -3.57
N LYS A 132 -10.21 -1.20 -2.53
CA LYS A 132 -9.18 -0.16 -2.36
C LYS A 132 -7.77 -0.75 -2.28
N THR A 133 -7.62 -1.94 -1.72
CA THR A 133 -6.31 -2.54 -1.44
C THR A 133 -5.91 -3.56 -2.52
N LYS A 134 -4.82 -3.27 -3.23
CA LYS A 134 -4.15 -4.16 -4.20
C LYS A 134 -2.73 -4.42 -3.74
N VAL A 135 -2.31 -5.66 -3.82
CA VAL A 135 -0.92 -6.06 -3.59
C VAL A 135 -0.31 -6.60 -4.88
N MET A 136 0.92 -6.20 -5.20
CA MET A 136 1.58 -6.56 -6.46
C MET A 136 2.75 -7.50 -6.23
N TYR A 137 2.78 -8.56 -7.04
CA TYR A 137 3.86 -9.53 -7.16
C TYR A 137 4.56 -9.39 -8.50
N SER A 138 5.89 -9.45 -8.50
CA SER A 138 6.69 -9.57 -9.72
C SER A 138 7.23 -11.00 -9.86
N PHE A 139 7.21 -11.51 -11.09
CA PHE A 139 7.77 -12.80 -11.50
C PHE A 139 8.91 -12.56 -12.50
N GLU A 140 9.90 -11.79 -12.08
CA GLU A 140 11.15 -11.66 -12.83
C GLU A 140 12.08 -12.84 -12.55
N LYS A 141 12.99 -13.14 -13.49
CA LYS A 141 13.89 -14.32 -13.38
C LYS A 141 14.75 -14.29 -12.11
N ASP A 142 15.05 -13.10 -11.59
CA ASP A 142 15.95 -12.91 -10.46
C ASP A 142 15.21 -12.54 -9.16
N PHE A 143 13.90 -12.25 -9.23
CA PHE A 143 13.08 -11.85 -8.08
C PHE A 143 11.64 -12.36 -8.19
N PHE A 144 11.24 -13.16 -7.20
CA PHE A 144 9.87 -13.64 -7.04
C PHE A 144 9.36 -13.21 -5.66
N GLY A 145 8.49 -12.22 -5.64
CA GLY A 145 7.91 -11.73 -4.39
C GLY A 145 7.17 -10.42 -4.53
N PHE A 146 6.70 -9.94 -3.39
CA PHE A 146 6.00 -8.68 -3.30
C PHE A 146 6.94 -7.52 -3.55
N TYR A 147 6.46 -6.54 -4.32
CA TYR A 147 7.21 -5.30 -4.52
C TYR A 147 6.37 -4.05 -4.27
N ARG A 148 5.04 -4.16 -4.17
CA ARG A 148 4.18 -3.01 -3.91
C ARG A 148 2.88 -3.37 -3.20
N VAL A 149 2.48 -2.53 -2.25
CA VAL A 149 1.10 -2.50 -1.70
C VAL A 149 0.52 -1.14 -2.03
N ILE A 150 -0.71 -1.14 -2.54
CA ILE A 150 -1.46 0.06 -2.93
C ILE A 150 -2.80 0.01 -2.21
N ASN A 151 -3.11 1.03 -1.41
CA ASN A 151 -4.47 1.28 -0.92
C ASN A 151 -4.95 2.58 -1.57
N PHE A 152 -5.88 2.51 -2.52
CA PHE A 152 -6.36 3.65 -3.28
C PHE A 152 -7.88 3.62 -3.42
N ASN A 153 -8.55 4.73 -3.09
CA ASN A 153 -9.99 4.85 -3.20
C ASN A 153 -10.38 5.63 -4.47
N LEU A 154 -10.64 4.88 -5.54
CA LEU A 154 -11.00 5.47 -6.84
C LEU A 154 -12.30 6.26 -6.79
N ASP A 155 -13.31 5.80 -6.05
CA ASP A 155 -14.60 6.49 -5.94
C ASP A 155 -14.42 7.85 -5.26
N LEU A 156 -13.66 7.91 -4.16
CA LEU A 156 -13.33 9.15 -3.47
C LEU A 156 -12.54 10.11 -4.37
N TYR A 157 -11.56 9.59 -5.11
CA TYR A 157 -10.83 10.40 -6.07
C TYR A 157 -11.75 10.99 -7.14
N GLN A 158 -12.66 10.19 -7.70
CA GLN A 158 -13.61 10.66 -8.71
C GLN A 158 -14.62 11.66 -8.15
N GLU A 159 -15.04 11.52 -6.90
CA GLU A 159 -15.91 12.48 -6.20
C GLU A 159 -15.23 13.83 -6.05
N LEU A 160 -14.04 13.87 -5.44
CA LEU A 160 -13.26 15.09 -5.24
C LEU A 160 -12.88 15.76 -6.57
N ARG A 161 -12.55 14.96 -7.59
CA ARG A 161 -12.24 15.47 -8.93
C ARG A 161 -13.40 16.24 -9.57
N LYS A 162 -14.65 15.83 -9.34
CA LYS A 162 -15.82 16.54 -9.88
C LYS A 162 -16.01 17.93 -9.27
N GLU A 163 -15.46 18.20 -8.09
CA GLU A 163 -15.55 19.51 -7.43
C GLU A 163 -14.51 20.51 -7.96
N ILE A 164 -13.53 20.04 -8.75
CA ILE A 164 -12.45 20.85 -9.34
C ILE A 164 -12.82 21.33 -10.76
N LEU A 165 -13.70 20.60 -11.44
CA LEU A 165 -14.18 20.87 -12.80
C LEU A 165 -15.45 21.74 -12.79
#